data_AF-A0A7S2QU76-F1
#
_entry.id   AF-A0A7S2QU76-F1
#
_cell.length_a   1.000
_cell.length_b   1.000
_cell.length_c   1.000
_cell.angle_alpha   90.00
_cell.angle_beta   90.00
_cell.angle_gamma   90.00
#
_symmetry.space_group_name_H-M   'P 1'
#
loop_
_entity.id
_entity.type
_entity.pdbx_description
1 polymer ?
#
loop_
_entity_poly.entity_id
_entity_poly.type
_entity_poly.pdbx_seq_one_letter_code
_entity_poly.pdbx_strand_id
1 'polypeptide(L)'
;MLSPCRLRVCAAMAESEDLVAMNEVDLASMREDCGLQYGPANELLWRHMRALQVARYKHHLLSDVHTLMEVEAVQLLQYGAKMSQLRNHTHLTASHPGRVDCVVCWLEYELVPGVWL
;
A
#
# COMPACT_ATOMS: atom_id res chain seq x y z
N MET A 1 16.52 6.69 -25.97
CA MET A 1 16.58 6.53 -24.50
C MET A 1 15.15 6.39 -24.02
N LEU A 2 14.82 5.31 -23.30
CA LEU A 2 13.47 5.12 -22.75
C LEU A 2 13.35 5.97 -21.48
N SER A 3 12.25 6.70 -21.31
CA SER A 3 11.93 7.44 -20.10
C SER A 3 10.49 7.10 -19.72
N PRO A 4 10.24 6.56 -18.51
CA PRO A 4 11.21 6.20 -17.47
C PRO A 4 12.16 5.07 -17.93
N CYS A 5 13.40 5.04 -17.42
CA CYS A 5 14.35 3.96 -17.68
C CYS A 5 14.19 2.80 -16.69
N ARG A 6 13.82 3.10 -15.44
CA ARG A 6 13.51 2.11 -14.40
C ARG A 6 12.26 2.49 -13.62
N LEU A 7 11.66 1.48 -13.00
CA LEU A 7 10.54 1.60 -12.08
C LEU A 7 10.88 0.84 -10.81
N ARG A 8 10.51 1.38 -9.65
CA ARG A 8 10.50 0.61 -8.41
C ARG A 8 9.16 0.69 -7.69
N VAL A 9 8.73 -0.43 -7.14
CA VAL A 9 7.60 -0.51 -6.21
C VAL A 9 8.17 -0.28 -4.81
N CYS A 10 7.69 0.77 -4.15
CA CYS A 10 8.07 1.12 -2.79
C CYS A 10 6.93 0.82 -1.83
N ALA A 11 7.27 0.52 -0.59
CA ALA A 11 6.29 0.40 0.47
C ALA A 11 6.82 0.79 1.85
N ALA A 12 5.90 1.17 2.72
CA ALA A 12 6.16 1.40 4.13
C ALA A 12 4.95 0.96 4.96
N MET A 13 5.20 0.48 6.18
CA MET A 13 4.15 0.21 7.16
C MET A 13 3.64 1.54 7.73
N ALA A 14 2.33 1.67 7.90
CA ALA A 14 1.73 2.88 8.42
C ALA A 14 0.60 2.59 9.41
N GLU A 15 0.48 3.49 10.38
CA GLU A 15 -0.65 3.63 11.29
C GLU A 15 -1.56 4.76 10.78
N SER A 16 -2.85 4.49 10.63
CA SER A 16 -3.84 5.46 10.17
C SER A 16 -5.28 4.97 10.43
N GLU A 17 -5.91 5.56 11.44
CA GLU A 17 -7.32 5.33 11.75
C GLU A 17 -8.23 5.69 10.58
N ASP A 18 -7.93 6.78 9.87
CA ASP A 18 -8.70 7.23 8.70
C ASP A 18 -8.74 6.16 7.59
N LEU A 19 -7.60 5.52 7.31
CA LEU A 19 -7.51 4.49 6.26
C LEU A 19 -8.17 3.19 6.68
N VAL A 20 -8.15 2.86 7.97
CA VAL A 20 -8.86 1.72 8.54
C VAL A 20 -10.37 1.92 8.41
N ALA A 21 -10.88 3.07 8.82
CA ALA A 21 -12.31 3.41 8.73
C ALA A 21 -12.88 3.37 7.30
N MET A 22 -12.03 3.41 6.27
CA MET A 22 -12.45 3.24 4.87
C MET A 22 -12.71 1.78 4.46
N ASN A 23 -12.22 0.80 5.24
CA ASN A 23 -12.32 -0.63 4.96
C ASN A 23 -13.04 -1.42 6.07
N GLU A 24 -13.25 -0.84 7.24
CA GLU A 24 -14.02 -1.46 8.32
C GLU A 24 -14.97 -0.49 9.00
N VAL A 25 -16.06 -1.05 9.53
CA VAL A 25 -17.03 -0.42 10.41
C VAL A 25 -16.63 -0.71 11.84
N ASP A 26 -16.63 0.33 12.68
CA ASP A 26 -16.50 0.17 14.12
C ASP A 26 -17.75 -0.52 14.68
N LEU A 27 -17.61 -1.81 14.97
CA LEU A 27 -18.70 -2.65 15.46
C LEU A 27 -19.09 -2.32 16.91
N ALA A 28 -18.16 -1.80 17.72
CA ALA A 28 -18.44 -1.48 19.11
C ALA A 28 -19.35 -0.25 19.18
N SER A 29 -18.95 0.84 18.52
CA SER A 29 -19.74 2.08 18.44
C SER A 29 -21.10 1.82 17.79
N MET A 30 -21.15 1.09 16.67
CA MET A 30 -22.43 0.81 15.99
C MET A 30 -23.38 -0.03 16.85
N ARG A 31 -22.87 -1.00 17.60
CA ARG A 31 -23.69 -1.82 18.51
C ARG A 31 -24.30 -0.96 19.61
N GLU A 32 -23.54 -0.01 20.15
CA GLU A 32 -24.02 0.91 21.18
C GLU A 32 -25.05 1.91 20.62
N ASP A 33 -24.82 2.45 19.43
CA ASP A 33 -25.65 3.51 18.85
C ASP A 33 -26.99 3.03 18.30
N CYS A 34 -27.01 1.86 17.63
CA CYS A 34 -28.22 1.40 16.92
C CYS A 34 -28.65 -0.03 17.26
N GLY A 35 -27.88 -0.77 18.07
CA GLY A 35 -28.21 -2.15 18.45
C GLY A 35 -28.14 -3.17 17.31
N LEU A 36 -27.68 -2.76 16.12
CA LEU A 36 -27.60 -3.61 14.93
C LEU A 36 -26.27 -4.36 14.85
N GLN A 37 -26.29 -5.56 14.27
CA GLN A 37 -25.09 -6.35 14.02
C GLN A 37 -24.53 -6.06 12.62
N TYR A 38 -23.44 -5.27 12.57
CA TYR A 38 -22.76 -4.91 11.32
C TYR A 38 -21.57 -5.82 10.96
N GLY A 39 -21.33 -6.90 11.73
CA GLY A 39 -20.24 -7.84 11.47
C GLY A 39 -20.16 -8.34 10.02
N PRO A 40 -21.28 -8.80 9.41
CA PRO A 40 -21.29 -9.23 8.01
C PRO A 40 -20.93 -8.12 7.01
N ALA A 41 -21.14 -6.84 7.36
CA ALA A 41 -20.75 -5.74 6.49
C ALA A 41 -19.22 -5.61 6.40
N ASN A 42 -18.48 -5.88 7.48
CA ASN A 42 -17.01 -5.85 7.45
C ASN A 42 -16.43 -6.94 6.55
N GLU A 43 -17.04 -8.14 6.52
CA GLU A 43 -16.64 -9.20 5.59
C GLU A 43 -16.79 -8.78 4.12
N LEU A 44 -17.80 -7.96 3.81
CA LEU A 44 -18.06 -7.46 2.45
C LEU A 44 -17.27 -6.20 2.11
N LEU A 45 -16.90 -5.39 3.12
CA LEU A 45 -16.15 -4.15 2.95
C LEU A 45 -14.64 -4.36 2.87
N TRP A 46 -14.15 -5.47 3.43
CA TRP A 46 -12.73 -5.78 3.46
C TRP A 46 -12.14 -5.85 2.05
N ARG A 47 -11.20 -4.95 1.76
CA ARG A 47 -10.47 -4.95 0.49
C ARG A 47 -8.99 -5.14 0.78
N HIS A 48 -8.38 -6.13 0.13
CA HIS A 48 -6.95 -6.37 0.23
C HIS A 48 -6.09 -5.22 -0.31
N MET A 49 -6.65 -4.36 -1.18
CA MET A 49 -5.96 -3.21 -1.74
C MET A 49 -6.96 -2.11 -2.13
N ARG A 50 -6.56 -0.84 -1.95
CA ARG A 50 -7.31 0.31 -2.46
C ARG A 50 -6.35 1.38 -2.97
N ALA A 51 -6.59 1.87 -4.19
CA ALA A 51 -5.88 3.03 -4.72
C ALA A 51 -6.44 4.31 -4.07
N LEU A 52 -5.59 5.07 -3.38
CA LEU A 52 -5.96 6.26 -2.61
C LEU A 52 -4.87 7.33 -2.70
N GLN A 53 -5.27 8.59 -2.49
CA GLN A 53 -4.33 9.68 -2.24
C GLN A 53 -3.98 9.73 -0.74
N VAL A 54 -3.12 8.81 -0.30
CA VAL A 54 -2.78 8.61 1.13
C VAL A 54 -2.31 9.90 1.81
N ALA A 55 -1.63 10.79 1.08
CA ALA A 55 -1.19 12.10 1.59
C ALA A 55 -2.32 13.02 2.10
N ARG A 56 -3.59 12.72 1.78
CA ARG A 56 -4.75 13.49 2.27
C ARG A 56 -5.25 13.04 3.65
N TYR A 57 -4.71 11.95 4.19
CA TYR A 57 -5.15 11.35 5.44
C TYR A 57 -4.06 11.46 6.50
N LYS A 58 -4.48 11.49 7.77
CA LYS A 58 -3.51 11.47 8.86
C LYS A 58 -2.93 10.06 8.97
N HIS A 59 -1.62 9.97 8.83
CA HIS A 59 -0.90 8.71 8.94
C HIS A 59 0.50 8.93 9.53
N HIS A 60 1.03 7.90 10.16
CA HIS A 60 2.40 7.86 10.66
C HIS A 60 3.10 6.63 10.09
N LEU A 61 4.28 6.84 9.50
CA LEU A 61 5.10 5.74 9.01
C LEU A 61 5.76 5.04 10.19
N LEU A 62 5.61 3.72 10.24
CA LEU A 62 6.19 2.85 11.26
C LEU A 62 7.50 2.22 10.79
N SER A 63 7.76 2.21 9.49
CA SER A 63 9.01 1.72 8.89
C SER A 63 9.61 2.77 7.96
N ASP A 64 10.91 2.60 7.67
CA ASP A 64 11.52 3.24 6.51
C ASP A 64 10.87 2.75 5.20
N VAL A 65 11.12 3.50 4.12
CA VAL A 65 10.71 3.11 2.77
C VAL A 65 11.53 1.91 2.31
N HIS A 66 10.83 0.84 1.90
CA HIS A 66 11.43 -0.37 1.36
C HIS A 66 11.10 -0.51 -0.12
N THR A 67 12.10 -0.83 -0.93
CA THR A 67 11.90 -1.23 -2.32
C THR A 67 11.48 -2.71 -2.36
N LEU A 68 10.24 -2.96 -2.78
CA LEU A 68 9.69 -4.32 -2.91
C LEU A 68 10.12 -4.98 -4.22
N MET A 69 10.29 -4.19 -5.28
CA MET A 69 10.64 -4.65 -6.62
C MET A 69 11.25 -3.50 -7.41
N GLU A 70 12.25 -3.78 -8.22
CA GLU A 70 12.80 -2.87 -9.22
C GLU A 70 12.77 -3.58 -10.58
N VAL A 71 12.36 -2.85 -11.62
CA VAL A 71 12.22 -3.39 -12.98
C VAL A 71 12.75 -2.38 -13.98
N GLU A 72 13.56 -2.85 -14.92
CA GLU A 72 13.98 -2.04 -16.07
C GLU A 72 12.79 -1.82 -17.00
N ALA A 73 12.62 -0.61 -17.51
CA ALA A 73 11.47 -0.31 -18.36
C ALA A 73 11.51 -1.10 -19.69
N VAL A 74 12.70 -1.48 -20.17
CA VAL A 74 12.85 -2.40 -21.31
C VAL A 74 12.31 -3.80 -21.01
N GLN A 75 12.45 -4.27 -19.78
CA GLN A 75 11.89 -5.56 -19.34
C GLN A 75 10.36 -5.50 -19.31
N LEU A 76 9.77 -4.40 -18.84
CA LEU A 76 8.32 -4.22 -18.86
C LEU A 76 7.73 -4.35 -20.27
N LEU A 77 8.40 -3.76 -21.28
CA LEU A 77 7.99 -3.87 -22.69
C LEU A 77 8.09 -5.30 -23.22
N GLN A 78 9.06 -6.08 -22.75
CA GLN A 78 9.27 -7.46 -23.17
C GLN A 78 8.32 -8.44 -22.49
N TYR A 79 8.03 -8.22 -21.20
CA TYR A 79 7.23 -9.14 -20.40
C TYR A 79 5.73 -8.89 -20.51
N GLY A 80 5.28 -7.68 -20.88
CA GLY A 80 3.86 -7.36 -21.10
C GLY A 80 2.95 -7.92 -19.99
N ALA A 81 1.93 -8.70 -20.37
CA ALA A 81 0.97 -9.31 -19.45
C ALA A 81 1.53 -10.47 -18.58
N LYS A 82 2.78 -10.93 -18.80
CA LYS A 82 3.39 -12.04 -18.05
C LYS A 82 4.03 -11.62 -16.71
N MET A 83 3.91 -10.34 -16.35
CA MET A 83 4.31 -9.78 -15.05
C MET A 83 3.71 -10.51 -13.84
N SER A 84 2.58 -11.21 -14.01
CA SER A 84 1.88 -11.94 -12.94
C SER A 84 2.69 -13.08 -12.30
N GLN A 85 3.84 -13.45 -12.88
CA GLN A 85 4.73 -14.49 -12.35
C GLN A 85 5.82 -13.95 -11.41
N LEU A 86 6.01 -12.64 -11.31
CA LEU A 86 6.98 -12.04 -10.40
C LEU A 86 6.41 -12.00 -8.98
N ARG A 87 6.58 -13.12 -8.26
CA ARG A 87 6.32 -13.17 -6.82
C ARG A 87 7.61 -12.87 -6.07
N ASN A 88 7.59 -11.80 -5.27
CA ASN A 88 8.65 -11.50 -4.33
C ASN A 88 8.12 -11.59 -2.91
N HIS A 89 8.90 -12.16 -2.00
CA HIS A 89 8.61 -12.14 -0.57
C HIS A 89 9.64 -11.23 0.08
N THR A 90 9.16 -10.32 0.93
CA THR A 90 10.03 -9.38 1.62
C THR A 90 9.54 -9.18 3.04
N HIS A 91 10.48 -8.85 3.92
CA HIS A 91 10.22 -8.58 5.33
C HIS A 91 10.36 -7.09 5.55
N LEU A 92 9.28 -6.45 6.00
CA LEU A 92 9.34 -5.07 6.50
C LEU A 92 9.51 -5.12 8.02
N THR A 93 10.45 -4.33 8.53
CA THR A 93 10.69 -4.20 9.98
C THR A 93 10.19 -2.85 10.45
N ALA A 94 9.47 -2.84 11.56
CA ALA A 94 9.01 -1.59 12.17
C ALA A 94 10.20 -0.92 12.87
N SER A 95 10.49 0.31 12.45
CA SER A 95 11.47 1.20 13.06
C SER A 95 10.89 2.00 14.25
N HIS A 96 9.57 2.14 14.31
CA HIS A 96 8.85 2.89 15.33
C HIS A 96 7.75 2.03 15.95
N PRO A 97 7.44 2.20 17.25
CA PRO A 97 6.31 1.54 17.87
C PRO A 97 4.99 2.09 17.33
N GLY A 98 3.98 1.24 17.19
CA GLY A 98 2.65 1.61 16.73
C GLY A 98 1.81 0.42 16.32
N ARG A 99 0.56 0.65 15.93
CA ARG A 99 -0.33 -0.38 15.39
C ARG A 99 -0.18 -0.40 13.86
N VAL A 100 0.18 -1.56 13.32
CA VAL A 100 0.31 -1.71 11.86
C VAL A 100 -1.09 -1.85 11.25
N ASP A 101 -1.62 -0.72 10.77
CA ASP A 101 -2.95 -0.64 10.16
C ASP A 101 -2.92 -1.04 8.68
N CYS A 102 -1.88 -0.63 7.96
CA CYS A 102 -1.76 -0.91 6.55
C CYS A 102 -0.30 -0.90 6.07
N VAL A 103 -0.10 -1.39 4.84
CA VAL A 103 1.11 -1.19 4.07
C VAL A 103 0.76 -0.23 2.93
N VAL A 104 1.39 0.94 2.93
CA VAL A 104 1.24 1.92 1.85
C VAL A 104 2.23 1.56 0.75
N CYS A 105 1.73 1.39 -0.47
CA CYS A 105 2.56 1.09 -1.65
C CYS A 105 2.44 2.20 -2.69
N TRP A 106 3.55 2.56 -3.32
CA TRP A 106 3.59 3.49 -4.45
C TRP A 106 4.64 3.07 -5.47
N LEU A 107 4.63 3.74 -6.62
CA LEU A 107 5.62 3.57 -7.67
C LEU A 107 6.50 4.79 -7.71
N GLU A 108 7.79 4.55 -7.89
CA GLU A 108 8.73 5.60 -8.26
C GLU A 108 9.36 5.28 -9.61
N TYR A 109 9.61 6.34 -10.37
CA TYR A 109 10.07 6.28 -11.74
C TYR A 109 11.43 6.95 -11.85
N GLU A 110 12.40 6.23 -12.40
CA GLU A 110 13.67 6.85 -12.76
C GLU A 110 13.55 7.45 -14.16
N LEU A 111 13.52 8.78 -14.26
CA LEU A 111 13.39 9.46 -15.55
C LEU A 111 14.72 9.51 -16.31
N VAL A 112 15.81 9.73 -15.56
CA VAL A 112 17.19 9.71 -16.04
C VAL A 112 18.07 9.06 -14.96
N PRO A 113 19.24 8.49 -15.30
CA PRO A 113 20.06 7.76 -14.33
C PRO A 113 20.33 8.57 -13.05
N GLY A 114 19.88 8.05 -11.91
CA GLY A 114 20.01 8.64 -10.58
C GLY A 114 18.86 9.55 -10.13
N VAL A 115 17.90 9.90 -11.01
CA VAL A 115 16.81 10.85 -10.70
C VAL A 115 15.46 10.13 -10.65
N TRP A 116 14.92 10.02 -9.44
CA TRP A 116 13.66 9.34 -9.12
C TRP A 116 12.54 10.32 -8.78
N LEU A 117 11.33 10.02 -9.24
CA LEU A 117 10.07 10.73 -8.92
C LEU A 117 9.00 9.76 -8.42
#